data_AF-A0A174J5G7-F1
#
_entry.id   AF-A0A174J5G7-F1
#
_cell.length_a   1.000
_cell.length_b   1.000
_cell.length_c   1.000
_cell.angle_alpha   90.00
_cell.angle_beta   90.00
_cell.angle_gamma   90.00
#
_symmetry.space_group_name_H-M   'P 1'
#
loop_
_entity.id
_entity.type
_entity.pdbx_description
1 polymer ?
#
loop_
_entity_poly.entity_id
_entity_poly.type
_entity_poly.pdbx_seq_one_letter_code
_entity_poly.pdbx_strand_id
1 'polypeptide(L)'
;MALGGSPIPLPNAQVLSPDITANTGNTVFTVATAGTYQISYHVNTTVALLMGTRLVINGVNSIPSTINPVVSTSNFENQIKVTLPANSTITLQLFTTIAGTAILVSGGAGASLTIIRLS
;
A
#
# COMPACT_ATOMS: atom_id res chain seq x y z
N MET A 1 -0.13 -13.05 -13.59
CA MET A 1 1.32 -12.90 -13.32
C MET A 1 1.58 -11.41 -13.11
N ALA A 2 1.69 -10.94 -11.87
CA ALA A 2 1.96 -9.52 -11.62
C ALA A 2 3.47 -9.27 -11.77
N LEU A 3 3.88 -8.70 -12.90
CA LEU A 3 5.21 -8.10 -13.05
C LEU A 3 5.30 -6.87 -12.15
N GLY A 4 6.36 -6.75 -11.35
CA GLY A 4 6.82 -5.50 -10.76
C GLY A 4 5.96 -4.92 -9.63
N GLY A 5 6.47 -4.98 -8.41
CA GLY A 5 5.95 -4.24 -7.27
C GLY A 5 6.83 -4.47 -6.05
N SER A 6 7.35 -3.41 -5.45
CA SER A 6 8.09 -3.49 -4.19
C SER A 6 7.15 -3.14 -3.05
N PRO A 7 6.96 -4.00 -2.04
CA PRO A 7 6.30 -3.63 -0.80
C PRO A 7 7.00 -2.43 -0.16
N ILE A 8 6.23 -1.48 0.35
CA ILE A 8 6.74 -0.33 1.09
C ILE A 8 6.72 -0.65 2.59
N PRO A 9 7.87 -0.73 3.27
CA PRO A 9 7.88 -0.84 4.72
C PRO A 9 7.35 0.45 5.34
N LEU A 10 6.36 0.33 6.23
CA LEU A 10 5.78 1.46 6.93
C LEU A 10 6.47 1.69 8.29
N PRO A 11 6.63 2.94 8.74
CA PRO A 11 7.23 3.24 10.03
C PRO A 11 6.45 2.58 11.16
N ASN A 12 7.16 2.11 12.19
CA ASN A 12 6.60 1.41 13.35
C ASN A 12 5.77 2.28 14.31
N ALA A 13 5.63 3.58 14.04
CA ALA A 13 4.86 4.52 14.86
C ALA A 13 3.34 4.43 14.59
N GLN A 14 2.80 3.22 14.45
CA GLN A 14 1.44 2.98 14.01
C GLN A 14 0.49 2.87 15.19
N VAL A 15 -0.67 3.52 15.09
CA VAL A 15 -1.81 3.24 15.95
C VAL A 15 -2.62 2.14 15.27
N LEU A 16 -2.47 0.91 15.75
CA LEU A 16 -3.20 -0.25 15.22
C LEU A 16 -4.38 -0.56 16.12
N SER A 17 -5.56 -0.73 15.51
CA SER A 17 -6.69 -1.37 16.18
C SER A 17 -6.30 -2.82 16.54
N PRO A 18 -6.83 -3.38 17.64
CA PRO A 18 -6.49 -4.75 18.06
C PRO A 18 -6.82 -5.82 17.00
N ASP A 19 -7.75 -5.53 16.09
CA ASP A 19 -8.11 -6.40 14.96
C ASP A 19 -7.15 -6.31 13.75
N ILE A 20 -6.09 -5.48 13.83
CA ILE A 20 -5.14 -5.26 12.74
C ILE A 20 -3.72 -5.56 13.23
N THR A 21 -3.04 -6.49 12.56
CA THR A 21 -1.66 -6.88 12.89
C THR A 21 -0.74 -6.62 11.71
N ALA A 22 0.48 -6.15 11.96
CA ALA A 22 1.53 -6.03 10.95
C ALA A 22 2.51 -7.22 11.01
N ASN A 23 3.12 -7.59 9.88
CA ASN A 23 4.24 -8.52 9.86
C ASN A 23 5.55 -7.86 10.38
N THR A 24 6.59 -8.65 10.63
CA THR A 24 7.91 -8.17 11.10
C THR A 24 8.55 -7.11 10.21
N GLY A 25 8.21 -7.10 8.92
CA GLY A 25 8.72 -6.10 7.96
C GLY A 25 7.85 -4.85 7.80
N ASN A 26 6.72 -4.75 8.51
CA ASN A 26 5.73 -3.68 8.40
C ASN A 26 5.26 -3.39 6.95
N THR A 27 5.17 -4.44 6.15
CA THR A 27 4.77 -4.39 4.74
C THR A 27 3.42 -5.04 4.51
N VAL A 28 3.03 -5.99 5.36
CA VAL A 28 1.78 -6.74 5.25
C VAL A 28 0.95 -6.51 6.50
N PHE A 29 -0.27 -6.00 6.31
CA PHE A 29 -1.25 -5.73 7.36
C PHE A 29 -2.38 -6.74 7.24
N THR A 30 -2.64 -7.48 8.30
CA THR A 30 -3.72 -8.46 8.37
C THR A 30 -4.87 -7.87 9.18
N VAL A 31 -6.05 -7.85 8.58
CA VAL A 31 -7.31 -7.42 9.19
C VAL A 31 -8.09 -8.68 9.57
N ALA A 32 -8.20 -8.96 10.87
CA ALA A 32 -8.82 -10.17 11.37
C ALA A 32 -10.34 -10.21 11.12
N THR A 33 -11.01 -9.06 11.24
CA THR A 33 -12.47 -8.98 11.25
C THR A 33 -13.04 -8.62 9.88
N ALA A 34 -14.08 -9.33 9.44
CA ALA A 34 -14.80 -8.98 8.22
C ALA A 34 -15.57 -7.66 8.38
N GLY A 35 -15.70 -6.88 7.30
CA GLY A 35 -16.43 -5.62 7.35
C GLY A 35 -16.17 -4.70 6.18
N THR A 36 -16.76 -3.51 6.22
CA THR A 36 -16.45 -2.44 5.27
C THR A 36 -15.35 -1.56 5.83
N TYR A 37 -14.32 -1.31 5.03
CA TYR A 37 -13.16 -0.54 5.42
C TYR A 37 -12.94 0.64 4.50
N GLN A 38 -12.56 1.76 5.08
CA GLN A 38 -11.91 2.86 4.38
C GLN A 38 -10.41 2.71 4.54
N ILE A 39 -9.71 2.64 3.41
CA ILE A 39 -8.26 2.52 3.38
C ILE A 39 -7.71 3.72 2.64
N SER A 40 -6.83 4.48 3.28
CA SER A 40 -6.09 5.56 2.63
C SER A 40 -4.60 5.38 2.82
N TYR A 41 -3.82 5.80 1.83
CA TYR A 41 -2.37 5.80 1.93
C TYR A 41 -1.80 7.13 1.48
N HIS A 42 -0.62 7.43 1.98
CA HIS A 42 0.23 8.52 1.51
C HIS A 42 1.65 7.99 1.35
N VAL A 43 2.33 8.36 0.26
CA VAL A 43 3.72 8.02 0.01
C VAL A 43 4.44 9.26 -0.49
N ASN A 44 5.49 9.65 0.21
CA ASN A 44 6.48 10.62 -0.25
C ASN A 44 7.75 9.89 -0.65
N THR A 45 8.38 10.28 -1.75
CA THR A 45 9.74 9.87 -2.13
C THR A 45 10.67 11.08 -2.08
N THR A 46 11.97 10.85 -1.94
CA THR A 46 12.98 11.92 -1.92
C THR A 46 13.17 12.62 -3.27
N VAL A 47 12.88 11.90 -4.37
CA VAL A 47 13.00 12.37 -5.75
C VAL A 47 11.72 12.04 -6.50
N ALA A 48 11.37 12.86 -7.49
CA ALA A 48 10.22 12.61 -8.36
C ALA A 48 10.52 11.44 -9.30
N LEU A 49 9.71 10.40 -9.26
CA LEU A 49 9.94 9.15 -9.99
C LEU A 49 8.73 8.82 -10.85
N LEU A 50 8.96 8.29 -12.06
CA LEU A 50 7.90 7.78 -12.93
C LEU A 50 7.45 6.39 -12.46
N MET A 51 6.85 6.35 -11.28
CA MET A 51 6.34 5.14 -10.62
C MET A 51 4.89 5.32 -10.21
N GLY A 52 4.20 4.20 -9.98
CA GLY A 52 2.84 4.15 -9.49
C GLY A 52 2.76 3.55 -8.10
N THR A 53 1.63 3.74 -7.44
CA THR A 53 1.31 3.15 -6.14
C THR A 53 0.04 2.34 -6.23
N ARG A 54 -0.04 1.23 -5.48
CA ARG A 54 -1.25 0.44 -5.36
C ARG A 54 -1.32 -0.29 -4.04
N LEU A 55 -2.53 -0.60 -3.61
CA LEU A 55 -2.78 -1.62 -2.59
C LEU A 55 -2.91 -2.98 -3.27
N VAL A 56 -2.31 -3.99 -2.66
CA VAL A 56 -2.54 -5.40 -2.95
C VAL A 56 -3.32 -5.99 -1.79
N ILE A 57 -4.53 -6.46 -2.07
CA ILE A 57 -5.46 -7.01 -1.08
C ILE A 57 -5.62 -8.49 -1.36
N ASN A 58 -5.29 -9.36 -0.40
CA ASN A 58 -5.33 -10.82 -0.54
C ASN A 58 -4.57 -11.33 -1.79
N GLY A 59 -3.43 -10.71 -2.09
CA GLY A 59 -2.60 -11.03 -3.26
C GLY A 59 -3.11 -10.48 -4.60
N VAL A 60 -4.24 -9.75 -4.60
CA VAL A 60 -4.84 -9.17 -5.81
C VAL A 60 -4.66 -7.64 -5.82
N ASN A 61 -4.27 -7.09 -6.97
CA ASN A 61 -4.13 -5.64 -7.13
C ASN A 61 -5.50 -4.96 -7.03
N SER A 62 -5.61 -3.98 -6.14
CA SER A 62 -6.82 -3.17 -6.01
C SER A 62 -6.80 -2.04 -7.03
N ILE A 63 -7.55 -2.20 -8.12
CA ILE A 63 -7.72 -1.18 -9.17
C ILE A 63 -8.12 0.19 -8.61
N PRO A 64 -9.13 0.33 -7.72
CA PRO A 64 -9.51 1.65 -7.22
C PRO A 64 -8.41 2.31 -6.38
N SER A 65 -7.46 1.54 -5.85
CA SER A 65 -6.33 2.06 -5.08
C SER A 65 -5.15 2.50 -5.96
N THR A 66 -5.18 2.23 -7.26
CA THR A 66 -4.01 2.33 -8.14
C THR A 66 -3.85 3.75 -8.69
N ILE A 67 -2.68 4.35 -8.45
CA ILE A 67 -2.19 5.53 -9.16
C ILE A 67 -1.19 5.04 -10.19
N ASN A 68 -1.46 5.30 -11.47
CA ASN A 68 -0.60 4.87 -12.57
C ASN A 68 0.58 5.85 -12.76
N PRO A 69 1.76 5.35 -13.17
CA PRO A 69 2.92 6.18 -13.49
C PRO A 69 2.72 6.95 -14.81
N VAL A 70 1.98 8.05 -14.78
CA VAL A 70 1.77 8.91 -15.96
C VAL A 70 2.75 10.08 -15.98
N VAL A 71 3.16 10.56 -14.80
CA VAL A 71 4.09 11.67 -14.62
C VAL A 71 5.04 11.37 -13.46
N SER A 72 6.27 11.88 -13.53
CA SER A 72 7.20 11.81 -12.42
C SER A 72 6.70 12.67 -11.26
N THR A 73 6.42 12.03 -10.13
CA THR A 73 5.93 12.70 -8.90
C THR A 73 6.67 12.16 -7.69
N SER A 74 6.74 12.98 -6.64
CA SER A 74 7.34 12.63 -5.36
C SER A 74 6.29 12.33 -4.28
N ASN A 75 5.01 12.55 -4.56
CA ASN A 75 3.92 12.36 -3.61
C ASN A 75 2.77 11.58 -4.27
N PHE A 76 2.24 10.63 -3.53
CA PHE A 76 1.17 9.74 -3.95
C PHE A 76 0.18 9.60 -2.82
N GLU A 77 -1.09 9.85 -3.08
CA GLU A 77 -2.14 9.64 -2.10
C GLU A 77 -3.39 9.10 -2.77
N ASN A 78 -4.05 8.17 -2.08
CA ASN A 78 -5.33 7.68 -2.53
C ASN A 78 -6.15 7.16 -1.35
N GLN A 79 -7.46 7.12 -1.53
CA GLN A 79 -8.41 6.62 -0.56
C GLN A 79 -9.47 5.78 -1.26
N ILE A 80 -9.74 4.61 -0.70
CA ILE A 80 -10.75 3.68 -1.19
C ILE A 80 -11.67 3.22 -0.07
N LYS A 81 -12.87 2.79 -0.47
CA LYS A 81 -13.77 2.01 0.39
C LYS A 81 -13.88 0.61 -0.19
N VAL A 82 -13.66 -0.41 0.64
CA VAL A 82 -13.64 -1.82 0.21
C VAL A 82 -14.25 -2.71 1.30
N THR A 83 -14.97 -3.75 0.88
CA THR A 83 -15.44 -4.80 1.79
C THR A 83 -14.37 -5.88 1.88
N LEU A 84 -13.92 -6.18 3.10
CA LEU A 84 -12.90 -7.18 3.36
C LEU A 84 -13.51 -8.39 4.07
N PRO A 85 -13.26 -9.63 3.61
CA PRO A 85 -13.50 -10.80 4.43
C PRO A 85 -12.54 -10.85 5.63
N ALA A 86 -12.85 -11.69 6.62
CA ALA A 86 -11.98 -11.93 7.77
C ALA A 86 -10.59 -12.42 7.32
N ASN A 87 -9.56 -12.06 8.09
CA ASN A 87 -8.15 -12.36 7.82
C ASN A 87 -7.62 -11.83 6.47
N SER A 88 -8.13 -10.68 6.03
CA SER A 88 -7.66 -10.06 4.79
C SER A 88 -6.28 -9.44 4.96
N THR A 89 -5.40 -9.65 4.00
CA THR A 89 -4.06 -9.06 3.94
C THR A 89 -4.06 -7.84 3.04
N ILE A 90 -3.35 -6.80 3.44
CA ILE A 90 -3.21 -5.54 2.72
C ILE A 90 -1.72 -5.21 2.64
N THR A 91 -1.22 -4.91 1.45
CA THR A 91 0.16 -4.50 1.20
C THR A 91 0.15 -3.24 0.35
N LEU A 92 0.85 -2.19 0.79
CA LEU A 92 1.10 -1.01 -0.04
C LEU A 92 2.35 -1.26 -0.90
N GLN A 93 2.23 -1.05 -2.20
CA GLN A 93 3.31 -1.29 -3.15
C GLN A 93 3.61 -0.05 -4.00
N LEU A 94 4.89 0.19 -4.20
CA LEU A 94 5.40 0.98 -5.33
C LEU A 94 5.59 0.04 -6.52
N PHE A 95 5.19 0.46 -7.73
CA PHE A 95 5.40 -0.32 -8.94
C PHE A 95 5.82 0.56 -10.13
N THR A 96 6.38 -0.08 -11.15
CA THR A 96 6.71 0.55 -12.44
C THR A 96 6.08 -0.28 -13.55
N THR A 97 5.64 0.40 -14.62
CA THR A 97 5.08 -0.23 -15.83
C THR A 97 6.16 -0.70 -16.80
N ILE A 98 7.42 -0.30 -16.58
CA ILE A 98 8.56 -0.75 -17.38
C ILE A 98 9.08 -2.05 -16.80
N ALA A 99 8.95 -3.15 -17.55
CA ALA A 99 9.58 -4.42 -17.22
C ALA A 99 11.11 -4.23 -17.27
N GLY A 100 11.80 -4.28 -16.13
CA GLY A 100 13.27 -4.36 -16.15
C GLY A 100 14.05 -3.82 -14.96
N THR A 101 13.46 -3.09 -14.01
CA THR A 101 14.22 -2.65 -12.82
C THR A 101 13.27 -2.35 -11.67
N ALA A 102 13.21 -3.25 -10.68
CA ALA A 102 12.70 -2.90 -9.37
C ALA A 102 13.73 -1.97 -8.73
N ILE A 103 13.57 -0.65 -8.87
CA ILE A 103 14.35 0.27 -8.05
C ILE A 103 13.78 0.16 -6.64
N LEU A 104 14.49 -0.57 -5.77
CA LEU A 104 14.28 -0.45 -4.34
C LEU A 104 14.55 1.01 -4.00
N VAL A 105 13.50 1.76 -3.66
CA VAL A 105 13.67 2.97 -2.86
C VAL A 105 13.98 2.49 -1.44
N SER A 106 15.16 1.92 -1.24
CA SER A 106 15.65 1.54 0.07
C SER A 106 15.88 2.82 0.88
N GLY A 107 14.93 3.14 1.76
CA GLY A 107 15.17 4.02 2.91
C GLY A 107 14.85 5.51 2.76
N GLY A 108 14.33 5.97 1.61
CA GLY A 108 14.00 7.40 1.41
C GLY A 108 12.50 7.75 1.43
N ALA A 109 11.62 6.75 1.29
CA ALA A 109 10.20 7.04 1.15
C ALA A 109 9.49 7.10 2.51
N GLY A 110 8.90 8.25 2.83
CA GLY A 110 8.00 8.39 3.98
C GLY A 110 6.60 7.96 3.57
N ALA A 111 6.10 6.85 4.12
CA ALA A 111 4.78 6.34 3.79
C ALA A 111 3.90 6.17 5.03
N SER A 112 2.60 6.34 4.85
CA SER A 112 1.58 6.06 5.86
C SER A 112 0.42 5.30 5.23
N LEU A 113 -0.21 4.45 6.05
CA LEU A 113 -1.40 3.70 5.70
C LEU A 113 -2.38 3.81 6.86
N THR A 114 -3.61 4.16 6.52
CA THR A 114 -4.72 4.27 7.47
C THR A 114 -5.80 3.28 7.05
N ILE A 115 -6.21 2.43 7.98
CA ILE A 115 -7.26 1.42 7.78
C ILE A 115 -8.31 1.64 8.85
N ILE A 116 -9.51 2.05 8.45
CA ILE A 116 -10.62 2.35 9.36
C ILE A 116 -11.79 1.45 9.01
N ARG A 117 -12.32 0.73 10.01
CA ARG A 117 -13.56 -0.05 9.86
C ARG A 117 -14.77 0.88 9.96
N LEU A 118 -15.70 0.76 9.03
CA LEU A 118 -16.92 1.58 8.96
C LEU A 118 -18.17 0.83 9.48
N SER A 119 -18.22 -0.49 9.31
CA SER A 119 -19.35 -1.37 9.69
C SER A 119 -18.86 -2.80 9.88
#